data_AF-A0A1Y1Y6D1-F1
#
_entry.id   AF-A0A1Y1Y6D1-F1
#
_cell.length_a   1.000
_cell.length_b   1.000
_cell.length_c   1.000
_cell.angle_alpha   90.00
_cell.angle_beta   90.00
_cell.angle_gamma   90.00
#
_symmetry.space_group_name_H-M   'P 1'
#
loop_
_entity.id
_entity.type
_entity.pdbx_description
1 polymer ?
#
loop_
_entity_poly.entity_id
_entity_poly.type
_entity_poly.pdbx_seq_one_letter_code
_entity_poly.pdbx_strand_id
1 'polypeptide(L)'
;MLADLTRKTFGNVNMPKVCLQTLVRIVASMEPSDSLVSSCLRSEDGELIYWAIGLMHEFVVKDVARPMFRQIRGILKLVTNLLSAEEAYLTKIALRTLRFLVLHNETFQLKVVTSGSIQRIVSCLSSGDEDVQYWALALLHEVTSHRRSNTTRYYGLPRN
;
A
#
# COMPACT_ATOMS: atom_id res chain seq x y z
N MET A 1 22.25 -23.34 -0.72
CA MET A 1 22.24 -21.95 -0.22
C MET A 1 20.83 -21.43 0.08
N LEU A 2 19.92 -21.27 -0.90
CA LEU A 2 18.52 -20.88 -0.64
C LEU A 2 17.75 -21.88 0.26
N ALA A 3 17.97 -23.17 0.06
CA ALA A 3 17.39 -24.24 0.88
C ALA A 3 17.90 -24.26 2.34
N ASP A 4 19.14 -23.84 2.58
CA ASP A 4 19.71 -23.76 3.95
C ASP A 4 19.28 -22.49 4.66
N LEU A 5 19.13 -21.38 3.94
CA LEU A 5 18.56 -20.14 4.47
C LEU A 5 17.08 -20.34 4.80
N THR A 6 16.28 -20.95 3.91
CA THR A 6 14.88 -21.28 4.21
C THR A 6 14.74 -22.31 5.34
N ARG A 7 15.64 -23.29 5.47
CA ARG A 7 15.64 -24.22 6.61
C ARG A 7 16.10 -23.55 7.92
N LYS A 8 16.97 -22.54 7.88
CA LYS A 8 17.33 -21.77 9.08
C LYS A 8 16.24 -20.78 9.49
N THR A 9 15.53 -20.17 8.54
CA THR A 9 14.48 -19.19 8.80
C THR A 9 13.10 -19.84 9.04
N PHE A 10 12.83 -21.00 8.42
CA PHE A 10 11.53 -21.69 8.43
C PHE A 10 11.62 -23.20 8.72
N GLY A 11 12.79 -23.74 9.09
CA GLY A 11 12.96 -25.20 9.28
C GLY A 11 12.25 -25.78 10.50
N ASN A 12 11.57 -24.95 11.30
CA ASN A 12 10.60 -25.43 12.25
C ASN A 12 9.33 -25.84 11.48
N VAL A 13 9.16 -27.16 11.27
CA VAL A 13 7.97 -27.74 10.62
C VAL A 13 6.65 -27.40 11.32
N ASN A 14 6.70 -26.88 12.56
CA ASN A 14 5.53 -26.37 13.26
C ASN A 14 5.23 -24.90 12.93
N MET A 15 6.20 -24.13 12.43
CA MET A 15 6.00 -22.72 12.07
C MET A 15 4.88 -22.55 11.04
N PRO A 16 4.81 -23.33 9.93
CA PRO A 16 3.67 -23.26 9.02
C PRO A 16 2.33 -23.57 9.71
N LYS A 17 2.30 -24.52 10.65
CA LYS A 17 1.07 -24.88 11.40
C LYS A 17 0.62 -23.72 12.29
N VAL A 18 1.56 -23.09 13.00
CA VAL A 18 1.29 -21.92 13.85
C VAL A 18 0.85 -20.72 13.00
N CYS A 19 1.52 -20.46 11.87
CA CYS A 19 1.12 -19.42 10.93
C CYS A 19 -0.30 -19.63 10.41
N LEU A 20 -0.67 -20.87 10.05
CA LEU A 20 -2.03 -21.20 9.62
C LEU A 20 -3.04 -21.03 10.76
N GLN A 21 -2.71 -21.42 11.99
CA GLN A 21 -3.57 -21.19 13.16
C GLN A 21 -3.81 -19.70 13.40
N THR A 22 -2.77 -18.87 13.33
CA THR A 22 -2.89 -17.41 13.45
C THR A 22 -3.72 -16.83 12.31
N LEU A 23 -3.53 -17.30 11.08
CA LEU A 23 -4.32 -16.88 9.92
C LEU A 23 -5.80 -17.24 10.10
N VAL A 24 -6.12 -18.44 10.57
CA VAL A 24 -7.50 -18.85 10.87
C VAL A 24 -8.11 -17.95 11.95
N ARG A 25 -7.35 -17.61 13.00
CA ARG A 25 -7.82 -16.70 14.06
C ARG A 25 -8.12 -15.31 13.51
N ILE A 26 -7.24 -14.77 12.66
CA ILE A 26 -7.47 -13.47 12.01
C ILE A 26 -8.73 -13.55 11.16
N VAL A 27 -8.84 -14.55 10.28
CA VAL A 27 -10.02 -14.74 9.41
C VAL A 27 -11.32 -14.92 10.21
N ALA A 28 -11.27 -15.61 11.35
CA ALA A 28 -12.43 -15.77 12.22
C ALA A 28 -12.88 -14.45 12.88
N SER A 29 -11.97 -13.49 13.05
CA SER A 29 -12.26 -12.16 13.60
C SER A 29 -12.62 -11.10 12.56
N MET A 30 -12.57 -11.45 11.27
CA MET A 30 -12.81 -10.51 10.17
C MET A 30 -14.30 -10.25 9.94
N GLU A 31 -14.63 -9.00 9.60
CA GLU A 31 -15.93 -8.71 8.99
C GLU A 31 -16.00 -9.31 7.57
N PRO A 32 -17.17 -9.71 7.07
CA PRO A 32 -17.32 -10.31 5.73
C PRO A 32 -16.79 -9.42 4.58
N SER A 33 -16.68 -8.11 4.81
CA SER A 33 -16.20 -7.14 3.82
C SER A 33 -14.68 -6.87 3.89
N ASP A 34 -14.00 -7.42 4.89
CA ASP A 34 -12.58 -7.18 5.10
C ASP A 34 -11.73 -8.14 4.29
N SER A 35 -10.61 -7.62 3.79
CA SER A 35 -9.52 -8.46 3.30
C SER A 35 -8.57 -8.80 4.44
N LEU A 36 -7.88 -9.94 4.33
CA LEU A 36 -6.87 -10.35 5.33
C LEU A 36 -5.84 -9.24 5.56
N VAL A 37 -5.38 -8.59 4.48
CA VAL A 37 -4.40 -7.50 4.55
C VAL A 37 -4.97 -6.29 5.29
N SER A 38 -6.21 -5.89 5.02
CA SER A 38 -6.81 -4.77 5.75
C SER A 38 -7.01 -5.04 7.24
N SER A 39 -7.22 -6.29 7.63
CA SER A 39 -7.36 -6.69 9.03
C SER A 39 -6.01 -6.71 9.73
N CYS A 40 -4.97 -7.26 9.09
CA CYS A 40 -3.61 -7.21 9.63
C CYS A 40 -3.08 -5.77 9.79
N LEU A 41 -3.37 -4.89 8.82
CA LEU A 41 -2.99 -3.46 8.89
C LEU A 41 -3.74 -2.67 9.96
N ARG A 42 -4.81 -3.24 10.55
CA ARG A 42 -5.55 -2.65 11.69
C ARG A 42 -5.13 -3.21 13.04
N SER A 43 -4.24 -4.20 13.06
CA SER A 43 -3.77 -4.81 14.29
C SER A 43 -3.04 -3.80 15.18
N GLU A 44 -3.00 -4.05 16.48
CA GLU A 44 -2.11 -3.35 17.42
C GLU A 44 -0.71 -3.97 17.43
N ASP A 45 -0.54 -5.14 16.82
CA ASP A 45 0.73 -5.83 16.66
C ASP A 45 1.54 -5.19 15.53
N GLY A 46 2.56 -4.40 15.91
CA GLY A 46 3.46 -3.72 14.98
C GLY A 46 4.22 -4.67 14.05
N GLU A 47 4.56 -5.89 14.50
CA GLU A 47 5.21 -6.89 13.65
C GLU A 47 4.23 -7.40 12.58
N LEU A 48 2.99 -7.66 12.96
CA LEU A 48 1.94 -8.05 12.01
C LEU A 48 1.65 -6.94 10.99
N ILE A 49 1.61 -5.67 11.41
CA ILE A 49 1.48 -4.52 10.51
C ILE A 49 2.66 -4.48 9.54
N TYR A 50 3.89 -4.60 10.05
CA TYR A 50 5.11 -4.59 9.24
C TYR A 50 5.09 -5.66 8.15
N TRP A 51 4.75 -6.90 8.51
CA TRP A 51 4.64 -7.99 7.54
C TRP A 51 3.50 -7.79 6.54
N ALA A 52 2.36 -7.24 6.98
CA ALA A 52 1.23 -6.98 6.09
C ALA A 52 1.54 -5.89 5.05
N ILE A 53 2.14 -4.78 5.47
CA ILE A 53 2.54 -3.72 4.54
C ILE A 53 3.72 -4.17 3.66
N GLY A 54 4.64 -4.97 4.19
CA GLY A 54 5.74 -5.56 3.43
C GLY A 54 5.26 -6.53 2.35
N LEU A 55 4.29 -7.39 2.66
CA LEU A 55 3.65 -8.27 1.68
C LEU A 55 2.99 -7.45 0.56
N MET A 56 2.19 -6.45 0.94
CA MET A 56 1.53 -5.59 -0.05
C MET A 56 2.55 -4.82 -0.89
N HIS A 57 3.61 -4.30 -0.26
CA HIS A 57 4.73 -3.63 -0.94
C HIS A 57 5.33 -4.50 -2.04
N GLU A 58 5.74 -5.72 -1.69
CA GLU A 58 6.36 -6.67 -2.62
C GLU A 58 5.47 -6.95 -3.83
N PHE A 59 4.17 -7.18 -3.59
CA PHE A 59 3.22 -7.46 -4.66
C PHE A 59 3.01 -6.23 -5.55
N VAL A 60 2.76 -5.07 -4.96
CA VAL A 60 2.42 -3.85 -5.71
C VAL A 60 3.63 -3.34 -6.50
N VAL A 61 4.85 -3.42 -5.97
CA VAL A 61 6.08 -3.07 -6.71
C VAL A 61 6.30 -3.98 -7.91
N LYS A 62 6.04 -5.30 -7.75
CA LYS A 62 6.14 -6.30 -8.82
C LYS A 62 4.94 -6.33 -9.77
N ASP A 63 3.99 -5.41 -9.60
CA ASP A 63 2.72 -5.33 -10.35
C ASP A 63 1.86 -6.61 -10.26
N VAL A 64 1.99 -7.35 -9.17
CA VAL A 64 1.19 -8.54 -8.88
C VAL A 64 -0.02 -8.12 -8.07
N ALA A 65 -1.23 -8.46 -8.53
CA ALA A 65 -2.50 -8.18 -7.85
C ALA A 65 -2.74 -6.69 -7.48
N ARG A 66 -1.98 -5.75 -8.07
CA ARG A 66 -2.11 -4.31 -7.83
C ARG A 66 -3.56 -3.79 -8.01
N PRO A 67 -4.34 -4.22 -9.03
CA PRO A 67 -5.76 -3.87 -9.14
C PRO A 67 -6.62 -4.36 -7.97
N MET A 68 -6.32 -5.54 -7.42
CA MET A 68 -7.05 -6.10 -6.28
C MET A 68 -6.79 -5.28 -5.02
N PHE A 69 -5.52 -4.93 -4.76
CA PHE A 69 -5.18 -4.07 -3.62
C PHE A 69 -5.89 -2.71 -3.67
N ARG A 70 -5.99 -2.09 -4.85
CA ARG A 70 -6.70 -0.81 -5.04
C ARG A 70 -8.20 -0.88 -4.72
N GLN A 71 -8.79 -2.07 -4.80
CA GLN A 71 -10.20 -2.32 -4.53
C GLN A 71 -10.48 -2.65 -3.06
N ILE A 72 -9.45 -2.97 -2.27
CA ILE A 72 -9.61 -3.25 -0.83
C ILE A 72 -10.21 -2.01 -0.14
N ARG A 73 -11.31 -2.24 0.57
CA ARG A 73 -12.04 -1.19 1.28
C ARG A 73 -11.14 -0.53 2.33
N GLY A 74 -11.06 0.79 2.29
CA GLY A 74 -10.30 1.58 3.28
C GLY A 74 -8.78 1.47 3.16
N ILE A 75 -8.24 0.75 2.16
CA ILE A 75 -6.79 0.52 2.03
C ILE A 75 -5.99 1.82 2.00
N LEU A 76 -6.48 2.83 1.27
CA LEU A 76 -5.84 4.14 1.19
C LEU A 76 -5.68 4.76 2.58
N LYS A 77 -6.74 4.73 3.39
CA LYS A 77 -6.71 5.27 4.76
C LYS A 77 -5.73 4.49 5.64
N LEU A 78 -5.75 3.15 5.55
CA LEU A 78 -4.87 2.28 6.33
C LEU A 78 -3.39 2.56 6.02
N VAL A 79 -3.01 2.58 4.74
CA VAL A 79 -1.62 2.85 4.36
C VAL A 79 -1.22 4.30 4.65
N THR A 80 -2.14 5.25 4.46
CA THR A 80 -1.90 6.67 4.82
C THR A 80 -1.67 6.84 6.33
N ASN A 81 -2.29 6.02 7.17
CA ASN A 81 -2.08 6.06 8.63
C ASN A 81 -0.65 5.66 9.02
N LEU A 82 -0.03 4.74 8.27
CA LEU A 82 1.35 4.33 8.51
C LEU A 82 2.38 5.42 8.23
N LEU A 83 1.99 6.53 7.58
CA LEU A 83 2.87 7.68 7.38
C LEU A 83 3.15 8.46 8.66
N SER A 84 2.40 8.18 9.72
CA SER A 84 2.56 8.76 11.06
C SER A 84 3.23 7.80 12.03
N ALA A 85 3.82 6.70 11.53
CA ALA A 85 4.57 5.76 12.36
C ALA A 85 5.84 6.42 12.91
N GLU A 86 6.23 6.04 14.13
CA GLU A 86 7.48 6.50 14.75
C GLU A 86 8.69 5.94 13.99
N GLU A 87 8.54 4.74 13.43
CA GLU A 87 9.59 4.05 12.71
C GLU A 87 9.69 4.50 11.25
N ALA A 88 10.80 5.15 10.90
CA ALA A 88 11.05 5.64 9.55
C ALA A 88 10.97 4.54 8.47
N TYR A 89 11.38 3.31 8.78
CA TYR A 89 11.28 2.20 7.84
C TYR A 89 9.82 1.89 7.45
N LEU A 90 8.89 2.00 8.39
CA LEU A 90 7.47 1.70 8.16
C LEU A 90 6.85 2.79 7.28
N THR A 91 7.13 4.05 7.62
CA THR A 91 6.77 5.23 6.81
C THR A 91 7.31 5.11 5.38
N LYS A 92 8.57 4.71 5.21
CA LYS A 92 9.20 4.49 3.90
C LYS A 92 8.49 3.42 3.07
N ILE A 93 8.20 2.26 3.65
CA ILE A 93 7.50 1.17 2.95
C ILE A 93 6.08 1.62 2.56
N ALA A 94 5.39 2.34 3.45
CA ALA A 94 4.05 2.87 3.18
C ALA A 94 4.05 3.88 2.02
N LEU A 95 4.99 4.84 1.99
CA LEU A 95 5.13 5.81 0.89
C LEU A 95 5.39 5.11 -0.45
N ARG A 96 6.33 4.16 -0.49
CA ARG A 96 6.60 3.36 -1.69
C ARG A 96 5.34 2.62 -2.15
N THR A 97 4.66 1.96 -1.22
CA THR A 97 3.46 1.18 -1.52
C THR A 97 2.35 2.07 -2.09
N LEU A 98 2.09 3.24 -1.49
CA LEU A 98 1.15 4.22 -2.02
C LEU A 98 1.53 4.69 -3.42
N ARG A 99 2.81 4.99 -3.68
CA ARG A 99 3.27 5.43 -5.00
C ARG A 99 2.93 4.41 -6.08
N PHE A 100 3.22 3.14 -5.84
CA PHE A 100 2.92 2.09 -6.81
C PHE A 100 1.42 1.77 -6.89
N LEU A 101 0.64 1.99 -5.83
CA LEU A 101 -0.83 1.93 -5.92
C LEU A 101 -1.38 3.06 -6.79
N VAL A 102 -0.80 4.27 -6.76
CA VAL A 102 -1.21 5.39 -7.62
C VAL A 102 -0.78 5.20 -9.07
N LEU A 103 0.41 4.62 -9.30
CA LEU A 103 1.03 4.49 -10.62
C LEU A 103 0.07 3.99 -11.70
N HIS A 104 -0.11 4.80 -12.75
CA HIS A 104 -1.00 4.50 -13.89
C HIS A 104 -2.47 4.22 -13.50
N ASN A 105 -2.98 4.82 -12.42
CA ASN A 105 -4.38 4.68 -12.02
C ASN A 105 -4.99 6.01 -11.58
N GLU A 106 -5.61 6.71 -12.54
CA GLU A 106 -6.23 8.03 -12.33
C GLU A 106 -7.32 7.99 -11.24
N THR A 107 -8.09 6.90 -11.14
CA THR A 107 -9.12 6.75 -10.10
C THR A 107 -8.53 6.70 -8.70
N PHE A 108 -7.47 5.93 -8.49
CA PHE A 108 -6.80 5.83 -7.19
C PHE A 108 -6.00 7.10 -6.88
N GLN A 109 -5.38 7.72 -7.88
CA GLN A 109 -4.76 9.04 -7.78
C GLN A 109 -5.76 10.08 -7.27
N LEU A 110 -6.95 10.17 -7.89
CA LEU A 110 -7.99 11.08 -7.46
C LEU A 110 -8.42 10.81 -6.03
N LYS A 111 -8.58 9.53 -5.63
CA LYS A 111 -8.88 9.16 -4.25
C LYS A 111 -7.85 9.73 -3.27
N VAL A 112 -6.55 9.60 -3.56
CA VAL A 112 -5.46 10.16 -2.72
C VAL A 112 -5.57 11.68 -2.57
N VAL A 113 -5.89 12.39 -3.66
CA VAL A 113 -6.06 13.85 -3.63
C VAL A 113 -7.27 14.25 -2.78
N THR A 114 -8.38 13.53 -2.91
CA THR A 114 -9.65 13.86 -2.23
C THR A 114 -9.74 13.38 -0.77
N SER A 115 -8.92 12.42 -0.34
CA SER A 115 -8.99 11.80 0.99
C SER A 115 -8.29 12.57 2.11
N GLY A 116 -7.65 13.70 1.80
CA GLY A 116 -6.78 14.43 2.73
C GLY A 116 -5.40 13.78 2.92
N SER A 117 -5.07 12.71 2.18
CA SER A 117 -3.78 12.02 2.29
C SER A 117 -2.60 12.91 1.92
N ILE A 118 -2.80 13.92 1.06
CA ILE A 118 -1.77 14.88 0.64
C ILE A 118 -1.09 15.57 1.82
N GLN A 119 -1.85 16.02 2.83
CA GLN A 119 -1.28 16.71 3.98
C GLN A 119 -0.28 15.83 4.74
N ARG A 120 -0.60 14.54 4.90
CA ARG A 120 0.30 13.58 5.55
C ARG A 120 1.55 13.32 4.71
N ILE A 121 1.39 13.16 3.39
CA ILE A 121 2.53 12.97 2.50
C ILE A 121 3.46 14.19 2.54
N VAL A 122 2.91 15.41 2.57
CA VAL A 122 3.70 16.64 2.70
C VAL A 122 4.43 16.69 4.04
N SER A 123 3.82 16.26 5.15
CA SER A 123 4.51 16.22 6.45
C SER A 123 5.74 15.31 6.45
N CYS A 124 5.76 14.24 5.64
CA CYS A 124 6.92 13.36 5.49
C CYS A 124 8.13 14.06 4.84
N LEU A 125 7.94 15.17 4.11
CA LEU A 125 9.05 15.97 3.56
C LEU A 125 9.87 16.67 4.65
N SER A 126 9.30 16.86 5.84
CA SER A 126 9.99 17.43 7.00
C SER A 126 10.66 16.36 7.88
N SER A 127 10.66 15.09 7.46
CA SER A 127 11.33 14.00 8.18
C SER A 127 12.85 14.22 8.26
N GLY A 128 13.51 13.73 9.31
CA GLY A 128 14.98 13.72 9.38
C GLY A 128 15.63 12.60 8.52
N ASP A 129 14.83 11.73 7.92
CA ASP A 129 15.27 10.60 7.10
C ASP A 129 15.18 10.94 5.59
N GLU A 130 16.31 10.92 4.90
CA GLU A 130 16.41 11.28 3.47
C GLU A 130 15.60 10.34 2.56
N ASP A 131 15.54 9.05 2.87
CA ASP A 131 14.74 8.11 2.08
C ASP A 131 13.24 8.44 2.21
N VAL A 132 12.78 8.75 3.42
CA VAL A 132 11.39 9.16 3.66
C VAL A 132 11.05 10.41 2.85
N GLN A 133 11.91 11.43 2.89
CA GLN A 133 11.73 12.64 2.10
C GLN A 133 11.68 12.35 0.59
N TYR A 134 12.62 11.54 0.10
CA TYR A 134 12.68 11.14 -1.31
C TYR A 134 11.39 10.43 -1.76
N TRP A 135 10.92 9.45 -1.00
CA TRP A 135 9.72 8.70 -1.36
C TRP A 135 8.44 9.54 -1.24
N ALA A 136 8.39 10.48 -0.30
CA ALA A 136 7.32 11.45 -0.20
C ALA A 136 7.27 12.36 -1.43
N LEU A 137 8.41 12.90 -1.85
CA LEU A 137 8.51 13.71 -3.07
C LEU A 137 8.13 12.91 -4.33
N ALA A 138 8.62 11.67 -4.45
CA ALA A 138 8.32 10.80 -5.58
C ALA A 138 6.83 10.44 -5.65
N LEU A 139 6.17 10.23 -4.50
CA LEU A 139 4.74 10.02 -4.43
C LEU A 139 3.96 11.29 -4.79
N LEU A 140 4.36 12.46 -4.30
CA LEU A 140 3.73 13.74 -4.65
C LEU A 140 3.84 14.03 -6.15
N HIS A 141 5.00 13.77 -6.75
CA HIS A 141 5.18 13.89 -8.19
C HIS A 141 4.19 12.99 -8.94
N GLU A 142 4.07 11.71 -8.55
CA GLU A 142 3.12 10.79 -9.20
C GLU A 142 1.67 11.29 -9.05
N VAL A 143 1.29 11.74 -7.85
CA VAL A 143 -0.07 12.21 -7.57
C VAL A 143 -0.40 13.53 -8.27
N THR A 144 0.58 14.40 -8.49
CA THR A 144 0.40 15.67 -9.21
C THR A 144 0.58 15.54 -10.72
N SER A 145 1.19 14.45 -11.21
CA SER A 145 1.32 14.17 -12.63
C SER A 145 -0.06 13.96 -13.25
N HIS A 146 -0.63 15.04 -13.78
CA HIS A 146 -1.95 15.02 -14.38
C HIS A 146 -1.85 14.35 -15.76
N ARG A 147 -2.27 13.09 -15.86
CA ARG A 147 -2.50 12.48 -17.17
C ARG A 147 -3.82 13.04 -17.71
N ARG A 148 -3.73 14.08 -18.54
CA ARG A 148 -4.84 14.45 -19.42
C ARG A 148 -5.10 13.26 -20.33
N SER A 149 -6.09 12.45 -20.02
CA SER A 149 -6.65 11.47 -20.93
C SER A 149 -7.36 12.27 -22.04
N ASN A 150 -6.61 12.55 -23.11
CA ASN A 150 -7.13 13.10 -24.36
C ASN A 150 -8.16 12.12 -24.94
N THR A 151 -9.41 12.21 -24.49
CA THR A 151 -10.54 11.72 -25.27
C THR A 151 -10.99 12.85 -26.20
N THR A 152 -10.10 13.24 -27.09
CA THR A 152 -10.47 13.93 -28.33
C THR A 152 -11.04 12.85 -29.26
N ARG A 153 -12.34 12.55 -29.10
CA ARG A 153 -13.18 11.93 -30.14
C ARG A 153 -14.43 12.81 -30.19
N TYR A 154 -14.45 13.84 -31.02
CA TYR A 154 -15.13 13.81 -32.32
C TYR A 154 -16.43 12.99 -32.25
N TYR A 155 -17.58 13.67 -32.09
CA TYR A 155 -18.69 13.71 -33.04
C TYR A 155 -19.83 14.55 -32.44
N GLY A 156 -20.16 15.67 -33.09
CA GLY A 156 -21.46 16.33 -32.89
C GLY A 156 -21.45 17.84 -32.67
N LEU A 157 -20.86 18.62 -33.59
CA LEU A 157 -21.36 19.97 -33.85
C LEU A 157 -21.63 20.12 -35.35
N PRO A 158 -22.83 20.61 -35.73
CA PRO A 158 -23.27 20.63 -37.12
C PRO A 158 -22.54 21.72 -37.90
N ARG A 159 -22.14 21.41 -39.13
CA ARG A 159 -21.80 22.43 -40.13
C ARG A 159 -23.08 22.75 -40.90
N ASN A 160 -23.36 24.06 -40.96
CA ASN A 160 -24.38 24.80 -41.73
C ASN A 160 -25.24 24.00 -42.72
#